data_AF-A0A2A4P0F6-F1
#
_entry.id   AF-A0A2A4P0F6-F1
#
_cell.length_a   1.000
_cell.length_b   1.000
_cell.length_c   1.000
_cell.angle_alpha   90.00
_cell.angle_beta   90.00
_cell.angle_gamma   90.00
#
_symmetry.space_group_name_H-M   'P 1'
#
loop_
_entity.id
_entity.type
_entity.pdbx_description
1 polymer ?
#
loop_
_entity_poly.entity_id
_entity_poly.type
_entity_poly.pdbx_seq_one_letter_code
_entity_poly.pdbx_strand_id
1 'polypeptide(L)'
;LGALGHHAFAGTDANIFIPDADPATTTDSLDGDSDDDGAMDGVEDRDFDGFRRPSEGDPNVADTDGDGLSDGLEIGLPFPAKDTLLSAFVADVDPNTTTNPVKADTDGGGKKDGVEDTNQNGQVDPGETDPNDPNDDGFTLVVDPIQQGGTATFYISHGPGKAWLFLCYSATGGGPTAVGSNGLVLDLSPPIGVLNPQQLSQNGALQIGPVPVPPSITTGMTLWFQGVAYKMQGPISESLSNGVMVVVQ
;
A
#
# COMPACT_ATOMS: atom_id res chain seq x y z
N LEU A 1 20.64 -40.78 12.58
CA LEU A 1 19.74 -39.88 13.32
C LEU A 1 18.71 -39.43 12.32
N GLY A 2 17.66 -40.22 12.15
CA GLY A 2 16.60 -40.01 11.16
C GLY A 2 15.38 -39.38 11.83
N ALA A 3 14.73 -38.48 11.10
CA ALA A 3 13.61 -37.65 11.52
C ALA A 3 12.53 -38.43 12.28
N LEU A 4 12.08 -37.87 13.40
CA LEU A 4 10.85 -38.25 14.07
C LEU A 4 9.70 -37.72 13.22
N GLY A 5 9.17 -38.54 12.31
CA GLY A 5 7.90 -38.24 11.66
C GLY A 5 6.78 -38.26 12.71
N HIS A 6 5.82 -37.34 12.59
CA HIS A 6 4.64 -37.26 13.45
C HIS A 6 3.90 -38.61 13.46
N HIS A 7 4.13 -39.38 14.51
CA HIS A 7 3.45 -40.66 14.71
C HIS A 7 2.08 -40.40 15.30
N ALA A 8 1.05 -40.90 14.64
CA ALA A 8 -0.30 -40.98 15.18
C ALA A 8 -0.26 -41.56 16.62
N PHE A 9 -0.81 -40.83 17.59
CA PHE A 9 -0.93 -41.31 18.96
C PHE A 9 -1.81 -42.56 19.02
N ALA A 10 -1.56 -43.43 20.01
CA ALA A 10 -2.31 -44.67 20.16
C ALA A 10 -3.82 -44.39 20.35
N GLY A 11 -4.62 -44.79 19.37
CA GLY A 11 -6.08 -44.54 19.33
C GLY A 11 -6.54 -43.73 18.11
N THR A 12 -5.62 -43.12 17.37
CA THR A 12 -5.91 -42.45 16.11
C THR A 12 -6.27 -43.46 15.02
N ASP A 13 -7.42 -43.28 14.37
CA ASP A 13 -7.77 -44.07 13.19
C ASP A 13 -6.88 -43.65 12.02
N ALA A 14 -5.90 -44.49 11.71
CA ALA A 14 -4.95 -44.25 10.63
C ALA A 14 -5.59 -44.23 9.23
N ASN A 15 -6.87 -44.58 9.08
CA ASN A 15 -7.61 -44.42 7.82
C ASN A 15 -8.23 -43.03 7.66
N ILE A 16 -8.30 -42.25 8.75
CA ILE A 16 -8.83 -40.89 8.79
C ILE A 16 -7.70 -39.88 9.00
N PHE A 17 -6.65 -40.27 9.74
CA PHE A 17 -5.52 -39.40 10.02
C PHE A 17 -4.67 -39.17 8.77
N ILE A 18 -4.70 -37.93 8.29
CA ILE A 18 -3.79 -37.41 7.28
C ILE A 18 -2.67 -36.72 8.06
N PRO A 19 -1.43 -37.25 8.03
CA PRO A 19 -0.30 -36.57 8.64
C PRO A 19 -0.03 -35.27 7.87
N ASP A 20 0.40 -34.25 8.61
CA ASP A 20 0.95 -33.01 8.09
C ASP A 20 1.91 -33.30 6.91
N ALA A 21 1.63 -32.65 5.78
CA ALA A 21 2.32 -32.85 4.52
C ALA A 21 3.52 -31.91 4.37
N ASP A 22 3.64 -30.86 5.20
CA ASP A 22 4.80 -29.97 5.29
C ASP A 22 5.38 -29.88 6.72
N PRO A 23 6.44 -30.66 7.03
CA PRO A 23 7.06 -30.63 8.35
C PRO A 23 7.83 -29.32 8.66
N ALA A 24 7.85 -28.34 7.75
CA ALA A 24 8.44 -27.02 7.98
C ALA A 24 7.44 -26.03 8.64
N THR A 25 6.13 -26.28 8.53
CA THR A 25 5.07 -25.52 9.20
C THR A 25 4.51 -26.37 10.33
N THR A 26 4.96 -26.12 11.55
CA THR A 26 4.51 -26.88 12.72
C THR A 26 3.75 -25.98 13.67
N THR A 27 2.46 -26.25 13.86
CA THR A 27 1.64 -25.60 14.87
C THR A 27 1.53 -26.46 16.14
N ASP A 28 1.14 -25.87 17.27
CA ASP A 28 0.90 -26.65 18.49
C ASP A 28 -0.54 -27.18 18.47
N SER A 29 -0.73 -28.50 18.51
CA SER A 29 -2.08 -29.10 18.59
C SER A 29 -2.97 -28.65 19.78
N LEU A 30 -2.39 -28.01 20.80
CA LEU A 30 -3.10 -27.44 21.95
C LEU A 30 -3.36 -25.93 21.82
N ASP A 31 -2.85 -25.32 20.76
CA ASP A 31 -3.02 -23.92 20.41
C ASP A 31 -3.78 -23.85 19.07
N GLY A 32 -4.84 -23.06 19.01
CA GLY A 32 -5.74 -23.03 17.86
C GLY A 32 -5.41 -21.96 16.83
N ASP A 33 -4.55 -21.03 17.21
CA ASP A 33 -4.13 -19.81 16.52
C ASP A 33 -2.69 -19.54 16.98
N SER A 34 -1.73 -20.15 16.30
CA SER A 34 -0.35 -20.29 16.80
C SER A 34 0.48 -19.01 16.75
N ASP A 35 0.03 -17.98 16.04
CA ASP A 35 0.67 -16.67 15.97
C ASP A 35 -0.17 -15.52 16.54
N ASP A 36 -1.33 -15.84 17.11
CA ASP A 36 -2.23 -14.96 17.87
C ASP A 36 -2.79 -13.79 17.05
N ASP A 37 -2.94 -13.98 15.74
CA ASP A 37 -3.34 -12.93 14.81
C ASP A 37 -4.87 -12.83 14.65
N GLY A 38 -5.61 -13.81 15.18
CA GLY A 38 -7.06 -13.91 15.18
C GLY A 38 -7.60 -14.96 14.20
N ALA A 39 -6.83 -15.40 13.21
CA ALA A 39 -7.15 -16.52 12.33
C ALA A 39 -6.78 -17.85 13.01
N MET A 40 -7.55 -18.92 12.75
CA MET A 40 -7.14 -20.24 13.22
C MET A 40 -6.12 -20.83 12.26
N ASP A 41 -5.18 -21.63 12.75
CA ASP A 41 -4.14 -22.27 11.91
C ASP A 41 -4.71 -22.94 10.65
N GLY A 42 -5.87 -23.60 10.80
CA GLY A 42 -6.54 -24.33 9.72
C GLY A 42 -7.32 -23.45 8.75
N VAL A 43 -7.55 -22.17 9.05
CA VAL A 43 -8.19 -21.20 8.14
C VAL A 43 -7.19 -20.72 7.09
N GLU A 44 -5.93 -20.60 7.46
CA GLU A 44 -4.85 -20.15 6.59
C GLU A 44 -4.43 -21.22 5.56
N ASP A 45 -4.58 -22.50 5.91
CA ASP A 45 -4.54 -23.63 4.97
C ASP A 45 -5.87 -23.72 4.19
N ARG A 46 -5.97 -22.93 3.12
CA ARG A 46 -7.21 -22.76 2.36
C ARG A 46 -7.69 -24.02 1.65
N ASP A 47 -6.81 -24.96 1.30
CA ASP A 47 -7.17 -26.21 0.64
C ASP A 47 -7.23 -27.43 1.60
N PHE A 48 -6.83 -27.24 2.86
CA PHE A 48 -6.87 -28.20 3.96
C PHE A 48 -6.05 -29.47 3.65
N ASP A 49 -5.00 -29.35 2.84
CA ASP A 49 -4.15 -30.47 2.47
C ASP A 49 -2.93 -30.64 3.38
N GLY A 50 -2.73 -29.71 4.33
CA GLY A 50 -1.63 -29.70 5.28
C GLY A 50 -0.28 -29.42 4.64
N PHE A 51 -0.25 -28.82 3.45
CA PHE A 51 0.96 -28.39 2.77
C PHE A 51 0.89 -26.89 2.47
N ARG A 52 1.70 -26.09 3.17
CA ARG A 52 1.71 -24.65 2.96
C ARG A 52 2.18 -24.27 1.54
N ARG A 53 1.32 -23.57 0.82
CA ARG A 53 1.63 -22.97 -0.48
C ARG A 53 1.93 -21.47 -0.35
N PRO A 54 2.66 -20.87 -1.31
CA PRO A 54 2.80 -19.42 -1.37
C PRO A 54 1.49 -18.63 -1.60
N SER A 55 0.38 -19.32 -1.85
CA SER A 55 -0.96 -18.73 -2.01
C SER A 55 -1.85 -18.89 -0.77
N GLU A 56 -1.26 -19.32 0.34
CA GLU A 56 -1.86 -19.60 1.63
C GLU A 56 -1.11 -18.83 2.73
N GLY A 57 -1.82 -18.55 3.83
CA GLY A 57 -1.25 -17.94 5.03
C GLY A 57 -0.15 -18.82 5.63
N ASP A 58 0.61 -18.28 6.57
CA ASP A 58 1.53 -19.05 7.41
C ASP A 58 1.02 -19.00 8.84
N PRO A 59 0.52 -20.11 9.41
CA PRO A 59 -0.08 -20.12 10.75
C PRO A 59 0.91 -19.87 11.89
N ASN A 60 2.16 -19.51 11.57
CA ASN A 60 3.19 -19.13 12.53
C ASN A 60 3.68 -17.70 12.31
N VAL A 61 3.04 -16.94 11.43
CA VAL A 61 3.42 -15.58 11.03
C VAL A 61 2.16 -14.72 10.92
N ALA A 62 1.90 -13.97 11.98
CA ALA A 62 0.72 -13.11 12.11
C ALA A 62 0.50 -12.07 10.99
N ASP A 63 1.48 -11.84 10.11
CA ASP A 63 1.46 -10.92 8.96
C ASP A 63 2.26 -11.61 7.84
N THR A 64 1.59 -12.48 7.10
CA THR A 64 2.22 -13.45 6.20
C THR A 64 3.00 -12.77 5.06
N ASP A 65 2.53 -11.63 4.57
CA ASP A 65 3.17 -10.91 3.46
C ASP A 65 4.02 -9.70 3.88
N GLY A 66 4.01 -9.36 5.17
CA GLY A 66 4.88 -8.38 5.79
C GLY A 66 4.51 -6.94 5.41
N ASP A 67 3.22 -6.62 5.30
CA ASP A 67 2.73 -5.30 4.95
C ASP A 67 2.35 -4.42 6.14
N GLY A 68 2.19 -5.05 7.31
CA GLY A 68 1.87 -4.41 8.58
C GLY A 68 0.43 -4.57 9.06
N LEU A 69 -0.45 -5.24 8.31
CA LEU A 69 -1.73 -5.76 8.78
C LEU A 69 -1.57 -7.24 9.18
N SER A 70 -2.41 -7.72 10.09
CA SER A 70 -2.38 -9.14 10.44
C SER A 70 -3.31 -9.97 9.57
N ASP A 71 -3.03 -11.25 9.30
CA ASP A 71 -3.85 -12.06 8.38
C ASP A 71 -5.31 -12.12 8.86
N GLY A 72 -5.52 -12.25 10.18
CA GLY A 72 -6.84 -12.17 10.82
C GLY A 72 -7.57 -10.85 10.59
N LEU A 73 -6.86 -9.71 10.54
CA LEU A 73 -7.44 -8.41 10.21
C LEU A 73 -7.80 -8.37 8.72
N GLU A 74 -6.88 -8.79 7.85
CA GLU A 74 -7.06 -8.76 6.40
C GLU A 74 -8.22 -9.61 5.90
N ILE A 75 -8.49 -10.76 6.54
CA ILE A 75 -9.65 -11.62 6.21
C ILE A 75 -10.96 -11.17 6.89
N GLY A 76 -10.96 -10.04 7.60
CA GLY A 76 -12.18 -9.41 8.09
C GLY A 76 -12.68 -9.93 9.43
N LEU A 77 -11.82 -10.27 10.40
CA LEU A 77 -12.25 -10.83 11.69
C LEU A 77 -12.57 -9.75 12.74
N PRO A 78 -13.86 -9.54 13.09
CA PRO A 78 -14.23 -8.59 14.16
C PRO A 78 -14.06 -9.18 15.57
N PHE A 79 -13.79 -10.50 15.67
CA PHE A 79 -13.62 -11.21 16.93
C PHE A 79 -12.48 -12.21 16.80
N PRO A 80 -11.69 -12.43 17.87
CA PRO A 80 -10.58 -13.37 17.83
C PRO A 80 -11.08 -14.80 17.71
N ALA A 81 -10.27 -15.65 17.10
CA ALA A 81 -10.44 -17.09 17.13
C ALA A 81 -10.29 -17.65 18.55
N LYS A 82 -10.48 -18.97 18.65
CA LYS A 82 -10.20 -19.71 19.88
C LYS A 82 -8.68 -19.82 20.01
N ASP A 83 -8.22 -19.62 21.25
CA ASP A 83 -6.82 -19.72 21.69
C ASP A 83 -5.93 -18.49 21.35
N THR A 84 -6.41 -17.56 20.51
CA THR A 84 -5.80 -16.23 20.29
C THR A 84 -5.52 -15.44 21.58
N LEU A 85 -4.30 -14.92 21.74
CA LEU A 85 -3.97 -13.91 22.73
C LEU A 85 -4.58 -12.55 22.38
N LEU A 86 -5.55 -12.11 23.18
CA LEU A 86 -6.22 -10.80 23.04
C LEU A 86 -5.30 -9.58 23.05
N SER A 87 -4.04 -9.72 23.50
CA SER A 87 -3.06 -8.63 23.46
C SER A 87 -2.38 -8.45 22.09
N ALA A 88 -2.45 -9.46 21.23
CA ALA A 88 -1.93 -9.44 19.86
C ALA A 88 -3.05 -9.18 18.84
N PHE A 89 -4.28 -9.62 19.14
CA PHE A 89 -5.44 -9.44 18.26
C PHE A 89 -5.82 -7.98 18.04
N VAL A 90 -6.03 -7.63 16.76
CA VAL A 90 -6.65 -6.38 16.30
C VAL A 90 -8.00 -6.72 15.69
N ALA A 91 -9.07 -6.13 16.21
CA ALA A 91 -10.41 -6.38 15.69
C ALA A 91 -10.68 -5.54 14.44
N ASP A 92 -11.18 -6.19 13.39
CA ASP A 92 -11.68 -5.50 12.22
C ASP A 92 -12.93 -4.65 12.55
N VAL A 93 -12.89 -3.37 12.19
CA VAL A 93 -13.95 -2.39 12.40
C VAL A 93 -14.99 -2.38 11.26
N ASP A 94 -14.61 -2.77 10.04
CA ASP A 94 -15.49 -2.96 8.88
C ASP A 94 -15.16 -4.27 8.11
N PRO A 95 -15.76 -5.41 8.51
CA PRO A 95 -15.52 -6.71 7.85
C PRO A 95 -15.95 -6.83 6.38
N ASN A 96 -16.43 -5.73 5.76
CA ASN A 96 -16.72 -5.68 4.32
C ASN A 96 -15.52 -5.16 3.52
N THR A 97 -14.50 -4.62 4.17
CA THR A 97 -13.23 -4.19 3.57
C THR A 97 -12.17 -5.20 3.97
N THR A 98 -11.89 -6.14 3.08
CA THR A 98 -10.90 -7.21 3.29
C THR A 98 -9.78 -7.08 2.27
N THR A 99 -8.60 -7.54 2.62
CA THR A 99 -7.41 -7.63 1.76
C THR A 99 -6.98 -9.08 1.60
N ASN A 100 -5.83 -9.32 0.97
CA ASN A 100 -5.32 -10.65 0.71
C ASN A 100 -4.01 -10.88 1.47
N PRO A 101 -4.01 -11.70 2.55
CA PRO A 101 -2.89 -11.81 3.49
C PRO A 101 -1.59 -12.41 2.95
N VAL A 102 -1.59 -12.81 1.69
CA VAL A 102 -0.40 -13.35 1.00
C VAL A 102 0.11 -12.39 -0.08
N LYS A 103 -0.43 -11.19 -0.16
CA LYS A 103 -0.12 -10.17 -1.16
C LYS A 103 -0.15 -8.79 -0.51
N ALA A 104 1.04 -8.31 -0.17
CA ALA A 104 1.28 -7.07 0.55
C ALA A 104 0.74 -5.76 -0.10
N ASP A 105 0.07 -5.85 -1.23
CA ASP A 105 -0.53 -4.78 -2.04
C ASP A 105 -1.68 -5.49 -2.78
N THR A 106 -2.88 -5.49 -2.22
CA THR A 106 -4.00 -6.34 -2.61
C THR A 106 -4.50 -6.04 -4.01
N ASP A 107 -4.57 -4.78 -4.40
CA ASP A 107 -5.08 -4.37 -5.71
C ASP A 107 -4.00 -4.22 -6.78
N GLY A 108 -2.72 -4.14 -6.40
CA GLY A 108 -1.58 -3.99 -7.30
C GLY A 108 -1.35 -2.55 -7.79
N GLY A 109 -1.88 -1.54 -7.11
CA GLY A 109 -1.71 -0.12 -7.43
C GLY A 109 -0.34 0.43 -7.03
N GLY A 110 0.42 -0.32 -6.22
CA GLY A 110 1.79 -0.02 -5.84
C GLY A 110 1.96 0.57 -4.44
N LYS A 111 0.88 0.69 -3.65
CA LYS A 111 0.91 0.94 -2.22
C LYS A 111 0.58 -0.36 -1.48
N LYS A 112 1.15 -0.52 -0.29
CA LYS A 112 0.93 -1.72 0.53
C LYS A 112 -0.31 -1.54 1.38
N ASP A 113 -1.12 -2.56 1.60
CA ASP A 113 -2.43 -2.43 2.28
C ASP A 113 -2.27 -1.80 3.67
N GLY A 114 -1.29 -2.24 4.47
CA GLY A 114 -0.97 -1.64 5.77
C GLY A 114 -0.44 -0.19 5.74
N VAL A 115 -0.11 0.35 4.57
CA VAL A 115 0.20 1.78 4.35
C VAL A 115 -1.05 2.55 3.91
N GLU A 116 -2.04 1.87 3.37
CA GLU A 116 -3.35 2.40 2.97
C GLU A 116 -4.24 2.56 4.18
N ASP A 117 -4.39 1.49 4.97
CA ASP A 117 -4.97 1.49 6.31
C ASP A 117 -3.95 2.00 7.34
N THR A 118 -3.79 3.32 7.37
CA THR A 118 -2.78 4.00 8.19
C THR A 118 -3.01 3.77 9.69
N ASN A 119 -4.25 3.50 10.09
CA ASN A 119 -4.61 3.29 11.47
C ASN A 119 -4.78 1.81 11.87
N GLN A 120 -4.67 0.90 10.90
CA GLN A 120 -4.63 -0.55 11.04
C GLN A 120 -5.87 -1.09 11.75
N ASN A 121 -7.05 -0.70 11.27
CA ASN A 121 -8.34 -1.09 11.85
C ASN A 121 -9.25 -1.87 10.90
N GLY A 122 -8.81 -2.15 9.68
CA GLY A 122 -9.54 -2.88 8.65
C GLY A 122 -10.61 -2.07 7.92
N GLN A 123 -10.82 -0.79 8.27
CA GLN A 123 -11.82 0.09 7.66
C GLN A 123 -11.13 1.14 6.76
N VAL A 124 -11.69 1.41 5.58
CA VAL A 124 -11.27 2.56 4.76
C VAL A 124 -11.77 3.87 5.39
N ASP A 125 -10.89 4.58 6.11
CA ASP A 125 -11.24 5.82 6.82
C ASP A 125 -11.02 7.11 5.99
N PRO A 126 -11.69 8.23 6.35
CA PRO A 126 -11.43 9.51 5.70
C PRO A 126 -9.97 9.96 5.80
N GLY A 127 -9.27 9.98 4.66
CA GLY A 127 -7.86 10.37 4.55
C GLY A 127 -6.90 9.20 4.34
N GLU A 128 -7.43 7.97 4.35
CA GLU A 128 -6.78 6.76 3.86
C GLU A 128 -7.06 6.57 2.37
N THR A 129 -6.32 5.65 1.76
CA THR A 129 -6.60 5.14 0.41
C THR A 129 -7.27 3.77 0.55
N ASP A 130 -7.97 3.30 -0.48
CA ASP A 130 -8.69 2.02 -0.45
C ASP A 130 -7.76 0.90 -0.93
N PRO A 131 -7.38 -0.09 -0.09
CA PRO A 131 -6.53 -1.24 -0.49
C PRO A 131 -7.08 -2.09 -1.65
N ASN A 132 -8.30 -1.80 -2.10
CA ASN A 132 -8.99 -2.48 -3.19
C ASN A 132 -9.21 -1.57 -4.43
N ASP A 133 -8.74 -0.32 -4.44
CA ASP A 133 -8.80 0.59 -5.60
C ASP A 133 -7.40 1.02 -6.09
N PRO A 134 -6.84 0.37 -7.14
CA PRO A 134 -5.46 0.59 -7.57
C PRO A 134 -5.22 1.97 -8.21
N ASN A 135 -6.25 2.82 -8.25
CA ASN A 135 -6.21 4.16 -8.80
C ASN A 135 -5.99 5.24 -7.74
N ASP A 136 -5.99 4.92 -6.45
CA ASP A 136 -5.82 5.89 -5.36
C ASP A 136 -4.52 5.74 -4.54
N ASP A 137 -3.69 4.73 -4.82
CA ASP A 137 -2.32 4.54 -4.31
C ASP A 137 -1.36 5.70 -4.64
N GLY A 138 -1.64 6.36 -5.76
CA GLY A 138 -0.88 7.49 -6.27
C GLY A 138 -1.40 8.81 -5.74
N PHE A 139 -0.51 9.78 -5.53
CA PHE A 139 -0.97 11.14 -5.18
C PHE A 139 -1.69 11.78 -6.37
N THR A 140 -2.92 12.25 -6.22
CA THR A 140 -3.63 12.94 -7.29
C THR A 140 -3.18 14.40 -7.38
N LEU A 141 -2.93 14.90 -8.59
CA LEU A 141 -2.66 16.31 -8.87
C LEU A 141 -3.79 16.89 -9.72
N VAL A 142 -4.47 17.92 -9.20
CA VAL A 142 -5.46 18.72 -9.94
C VAL A 142 -4.95 20.15 -10.03
N VAL A 143 -5.23 20.83 -11.14
CA VAL A 143 -4.87 22.23 -11.33
C VAL A 143 -6.06 23.01 -11.85
N ASP A 144 -6.28 24.20 -11.31
CA ASP A 144 -7.28 25.14 -11.83
C ASP A 144 -6.99 25.48 -13.31
N PRO A 145 -8.01 25.91 -14.08
CA PRO A 145 -7.79 26.39 -15.45
C PRO A 145 -6.69 27.47 -15.50
N ILE A 146 -5.67 27.23 -16.33
CA ILE A 146 -4.52 28.13 -16.47
C ILE A 146 -4.84 29.17 -17.55
N GLN A 147 -4.80 30.45 -17.18
CA GLN A 147 -4.97 31.58 -18.10
C GLN A 147 -3.65 32.31 -18.34
N GLN A 148 -3.41 32.73 -19.59
CA GLN A 148 -2.25 33.57 -19.91
C GLN A 148 -2.26 34.86 -19.09
N GLY A 149 -1.15 35.14 -18.39
CA GLY A 149 -1.02 36.32 -17.52
C GLY A 149 -1.80 36.25 -16.21
N GLY A 150 -2.40 35.10 -15.90
CA GLY A 150 -3.11 34.83 -14.65
C GLY A 150 -2.27 34.10 -13.60
N THR A 151 -2.96 33.38 -12.72
CA THR A 151 -2.35 32.52 -11.68
C THR A 151 -2.94 31.13 -11.77
N ALA A 152 -2.16 30.13 -11.35
CA ALA A 152 -2.62 28.75 -11.19
C ALA A 152 -2.64 28.34 -9.71
N THR A 153 -3.58 27.47 -9.36
CA THR A 153 -3.64 26.77 -8.07
C THR A 153 -3.58 25.28 -8.32
N PHE A 154 -2.76 24.58 -7.55
CA PHE A 154 -2.62 23.13 -7.60
C PHE A 154 -3.21 22.52 -6.32
N TYR A 155 -3.95 21.43 -6.47
CA TYR A 155 -4.52 20.64 -5.40
C TYR A 155 -3.94 19.24 -5.45
N ILE A 156 -3.47 18.77 -4.30
CA ILE A 156 -2.90 17.45 -4.14
C ILE A 156 -3.73 16.67 -3.11
N SER A 157 -4.05 15.43 -3.43
CA SER A 157 -4.70 14.46 -2.54
C SER A 157 -4.03 13.10 -2.64
N HIS A 158 -4.29 12.21 -1.67
CA HIS A 158 -3.79 10.82 -1.63
C HIS A 158 -2.25 10.71 -1.69
N GLY A 159 -1.53 11.76 -1.30
CA GLY A 159 -0.08 11.70 -1.23
C GLY A 159 0.43 11.03 0.05
N PRO A 160 1.67 10.52 0.07
CA PRO A 160 2.22 9.96 1.30
C PRO A 160 2.30 11.05 2.38
N GLY A 161 1.65 10.83 3.53
CA GLY A 161 1.62 11.80 4.63
C GLY A 161 3.01 12.28 5.03
N LYS A 162 3.16 13.59 5.26
CA LYS A 162 4.44 14.27 5.60
C LYS A 162 5.55 14.16 4.55
N ALA A 163 5.30 13.61 3.37
CA ALA A 163 6.28 13.59 2.28
C ALA A 163 6.53 15.01 1.75
N TRP A 164 7.70 15.21 1.16
CA TRP A 164 8.04 16.41 0.42
C TRP A 164 7.65 16.24 -1.04
N LEU A 165 6.87 17.18 -1.56
CA LEU A 165 6.44 17.22 -2.95
C LEU A 165 7.33 18.17 -3.75
N PHE A 166 7.84 17.68 -4.87
CA PHE A 166 8.54 18.46 -5.89
C PHE A 166 7.64 18.54 -7.12
N LEU A 167 7.09 19.72 -7.39
CA LEU A 167 6.17 19.95 -8.51
C LEU A 167 6.92 20.64 -9.66
N CYS A 168 6.88 20.01 -10.84
CA CYS A 168 7.53 20.48 -12.06
C CYS A 168 6.54 20.55 -13.23
N TYR A 169 6.83 21.40 -14.22
CA TYR A 169 6.06 21.44 -15.47
C TYR A 169 6.93 21.65 -16.71
N SER A 170 6.48 21.11 -17.85
CA SER A 170 7.12 21.24 -19.17
C SER A 170 6.14 21.67 -20.26
N ALA A 171 6.62 22.51 -21.18
CA ALA A 171 5.88 22.91 -22.38
C ALA A 171 6.30 22.15 -23.66
N THR A 172 7.27 21.24 -23.55
CA THR A 172 7.87 20.51 -24.70
C THR A 172 7.53 19.03 -24.72
N GLY A 173 6.83 18.51 -23.71
CA GLY A 173 6.32 17.14 -23.66
C GLY A 173 6.32 16.57 -22.24
N GLY A 174 5.72 15.38 -22.05
CA GLY A 174 5.68 14.67 -20.77
C GLY A 174 6.99 13.99 -20.37
N GLY A 175 8.15 14.43 -20.91
CA GLY A 175 9.47 13.80 -20.74
C GLY A 175 9.84 13.52 -19.28
N PRO A 176 10.62 12.45 -19.01
CA PRO A 176 10.47 11.67 -17.80
C PRO A 176 11.18 12.33 -16.64
N THR A 177 10.45 12.56 -15.56
CA THR A 177 11.04 12.44 -14.23
C THR A 177 11.31 10.95 -14.02
N ALA A 178 12.58 10.54 -14.07
CA ALA A 178 12.97 9.16 -13.79
C ALA A 178 13.77 9.13 -12.49
N VAL A 179 13.62 8.08 -11.69
CA VAL A 179 14.55 7.84 -10.60
C VAL A 179 15.65 6.91 -11.09
N GLY A 180 16.87 7.44 -11.07
CA GLY A 180 18.07 6.64 -11.33
C GLY A 180 18.62 6.07 -10.03
N SER A 181 19.67 5.27 -10.13
CA SER A 181 20.44 4.75 -8.98
C SER A 181 21.06 5.82 -8.07
N ASN A 182 20.92 7.11 -8.42
CA ASN A 182 21.37 8.27 -7.65
C ASN A 182 20.20 9.18 -7.17
N GLY A 183 18.95 8.73 -7.24
CA GLY A 183 17.76 9.49 -6.84
C GLY A 183 16.99 10.14 -8.01
N LEU A 184 16.14 11.12 -7.68
CA LEU A 184 15.29 11.88 -8.60
C LEU A 184 16.09 12.54 -9.73
N VAL A 185 15.91 12.07 -10.96
CA VAL A 185 16.39 12.71 -12.19
C VAL A 185 15.23 13.49 -12.78
N LEU A 186 15.20 14.80 -12.48
CA LEU A 186 14.40 15.76 -13.22
C LEU A 186 15.12 16.02 -14.55
N ASP A 187 14.52 15.65 -15.69
CA ASP A 187 15.03 16.11 -16.98
C ASP A 187 14.86 17.64 -17.06
N LEU A 188 15.96 18.36 -16.88
CA LEU A 188 16.00 19.83 -16.89
C LEU A 188 16.03 20.42 -18.31
N SER A 189 15.70 19.65 -19.35
CA SER A 189 15.67 20.17 -20.72
C SER A 189 14.68 21.34 -20.83
N PRO A 190 15.17 22.56 -21.11
CA PRO A 190 14.31 23.74 -21.09
C PRO A 190 13.22 23.71 -22.17
N PRO A 191 12.06 24.37 -21.92
CA PRO A 191 11.73 25.14 -20.73
C PRO A 191 11.04 24.27 -19.65
N ILE A 192 11.70 24.14 -18.49
CA ILE A 192 11.15 23.54 -17.27
C ILE A 192 10.97 24.61 -16.20
N GLY A 193 9.85 24.57 -15.47
CA GLY A 193 9.67 25.34 -14.24
C GLY A 193 9.56 24.39 -13.04
N VAL A 194 10.27 24.72 -11.97
CA VAL A 194 10.25 23.97 -10.70
C VAL A 194 9.71 24.91 -9.62
N LEU A 195 8.73 24.45 -8.86
CA LEU A 195 8.22 25.18 -7.70
C LEU A 195 9.00 24.80 -6.44
N ASN A 196 9.00 25.69 -5.45
CA ASN A 196 9.65 25.40 -4.17
C ASN A 196 9.01 24.13 -3.56
N PRO A 197 9.83 23.18 -3.06
CA PRO A 197 9.31 21.99 -2.40
C PRO A 197 8.41 22.35 -1.23
N GLN A 198 7.32 21.63 -1.07
CA GLN A 198 6.36 21.80 0.02
C GLN A 198 6.13 20.45 0.69
N GLN A 199 5.91 20.46 2.01
CA GLN A 199 5.57 19.25 2.74
C GLN A 199 4.05 19.02 2.67
N LEU A 200 3.65 17.78 2.36
CA LEU A 200 2.26 17.34 2.44
C LEU A 200 1.79 17.35 3.89
N SER A 201 0.49 17.56 4.08
CA SER A 201 -0.14 17.39 5.40
C SER A 201 -0.01 15.93 5.89
N GLN A 202 -0.43 15.70 7.14
CA GLN A 202 -0.48 14.34 7.69
C GLN A 202 -1.33 13.40 6.82
N ASN A 203 -2.40 13.92 6.22
CA ASN A 203 -3.36 13.15 5.41
C ASN A 203 -3.02 13.24 3.91
N GLY A 204 -1.78 13.56 3.55
CA GLY A 204 -1.36 13.57 2.14
C GLY A 204 -1.87 14.73 1.29
N ALA A 205 -2.65 15.65 1.84
CA ALA A 205 -3.23 16.77 1.12
C ALA A 205 -2.33 18.02 1.13
N LEU A 206 -2.38 18.82 0.06
CA LEU A 206 -1.71 20.12 -0.05
C LEU A 206 -2.38 21.00 -1.10
N GLN A 207 -2.36 22.32 -0.88
CA GLN A 207 -2.70 23.33 -1.89
C GLN A 207 -1.48 24.22 -2.16
N ILE A 208 -1.11 24.38 -3.42
CA ILE A 208 0.00 25.25 -3.85
C ILE A 208 -0.57 26.37 -4.70
N GLY A 209 -0.46 27.61 -4.22
CA GLY A 209 -0.83 28.80 -4.99
C GLY A 209 -1.37 29.95 -4.14
N PRO A 210 -1.71 31.08 -4.78
CA PRO A 210 -1.65 31.30 -6.24
C PRO A 210 -0.20 31.41 -6.75
N VAL A 211 0.11 30.71 -7.85
CA VAL A 211 1.41 30.77 -8.53
C VAL A 211 1.27 31.60 -9.81
N PRO A 212 2.07 32.67 -10.01
CA PRO A 212 2.03 33.46 -11.25
C PRO A 212 2.39 32.62 -12.48
N VAL A 213 1.58 32.72 -13.54
CA VAL A 213 1.87 32.08 -14.83
C VAL A 213 2.97 32.88 -15.55
N PRO A 214 4.11 32.27 -15.93
CA PRO A 214 5.18 33.02 -16.58
C PRO A 214 4.75 33.63 -17.92
N PRO A 215 5.25 34.82 -18.29
CA PRO A 215 4.88 35.48 -19.56
C PRO A 215 5.20 34.67 -20.83
N SER A 216 6.09 33.68 -20.73
CA SER A 216 6.44 32.77 -21.83
C SER A 216 5.38 31.72 -22.11
N ILE A 217 4.42 31.51 -21.19
CA ILE A 217 3.30 30.59 -21.36
C ILE A 217 2.14 31.34 -22.00
N THR A 218 1.72 30.91 -23.19
CA THR A 218 0.68 31.58 -23.98
C THR A 218 -0.53 30.67 -24.22
N THR A 219 -1.68 31.27 -24.49
CA THR A 219 -2.91 30.54 -24.86
C THR A 219 -2.65 29.54 -25.99
N GLY A 220 -3.23 28.33 -25.84
CA GLY A 220 -3.07 27.22 -26.79
C GLY A 220 -1.85 26.33 -26.55
N MET A 221 -0.95 26.68 -25.63
CA MET A 221 0.13 25.79 -25.21
C MET A 221 -0.43 24.60 -24.41
N THR A 222 0.18 23.43 -24.59
CA THR A 222 -0.03 22.26 -23.75
C THR A 222 1.06 22.18 -22.69
N LEU A 223 0.66 22.14 -21.43
CA LEU A 223 1.54 21.94 -20.30
C LEU A 223 1.39 20.52 -19.75
N TRP A 224 2.51 19.94 -19.35
CA TRP A 224 2.60 18.66 -18.69
C TRP A 224 3.08 18.88 -17.27
N PHE A 225 2.28 18.49 -16.28
CA PHE A 225 2.63 18.58 -14.87
C PHE A 225 2.96 17.20 -14.31
N GLN A 226 4.02 17.14 -13.50
CA GLN A 226 4.42 15.95 -12.76
C GLN A 226 4.79 16.35 -11.33
N GLY A 227 4.37 15.55 -10.37
CA GLY A 227 4.87 15.63 -8.99
C GLY A 227 5.70 14.42 -8.64
N VAL A 228 6.59 14.56 -7.67
CA VAL A 228 7.16 13.41 -6.95
C VAL A 228 7.10 13.70 -5.47
N ALA A 229 6.50 12.79 -4.71
CA ALA A 229 6.49 12.81 -3.26
C ALA A 229 7.55 11.83 -2.72
N TYR A 230 8.35 12.26 -1.75
CA TYR A 230 9.27 11.36 -1.03
C TYR A 230 9.29 11.64 0.48
N LYS A 231 9.56 10.60 1.28
CA LYS A 231 9.79 10.70 2.73
C LYS A 231 11.31 10.79 3.00
N MET A 232 11.73 11.73 3.84
CA MET A 232 13.16 11.94 4.17
C MET A 232 13.77 10.83 5.05
N GLN A 233 12.95 10.02 5.73
CA GLN A 233 13.38 8.89 6.57
C GLN A 233 12.74 7.63 6.01
N GLY A 234 13.53 6.80 5.32
CA GLY A 234 13.10 5.55 4.68
C GLY A 234 13.85 5.29 3.36
N PRO A 235 13.69 4.10 2.75
CA PRO A 235 14.05 3.92 1.34
C PRO A 235 13.31 4.96 0.49
N ILE A 236 13.95 5.45 -0.57
CA ILE A 236 13.29 6.36 -1.53
C ILE A 236 12.21 5.54 -2.24
N SER A 237 10.99 5.57 -1.72
CA SER A 237 9.80 5.01 -2.37
C SER A 237 9.07 6.14 -3.09
N GLU A 238 8.98 6.04 -4.41
CA GLU A 238 8.17 6.94 -5.23
C GLU A 238 6.71 6.50 -5.20
N SER A 239 5.80 7.46 -5.13
CA SER A 239 4.62 7.38 -5.99
C SER A 239 4.85 8.41 -7.10
N LEU A 240 4.93 7.95 -8.35
CA LEU A 240 4.90 8.79 -9.53
C LEU A 240 3.43 9.01 -9.84
N SER A 241 2.96 10.25 -9.94
CA SER A 241 1.59 10.49 -10.39
C SER A 241 1.54 11.21 -11.72
N ASN A 242 0.74 10.59 -12.59
CA ASN A 242 -0.03 11.15 -13.68
C ASN A 242 0.49 12.47 -14.26
N GLY A 243 1.02 12.38 -15.48
CA GLY A 243 1.25 13.53 -16.34
C GLY A 243 -0.07 14.23 -16.66
N VAL A 244 -0.44 15.24 -15.86
CA VAL A 244 -1.64 16.03 -16.11
C VAL A 244 -1.37 16.93 -17.32
N MET A 245 -2.14 16.71 -18.38
CA MET A 245 -2.09 17.54 -19.58
C MET A 245 -3.12 18.66 -19.47
N VAL A 246 -2.65 19.91 -19.54
CA VAL A 246 -3.52 21.09 -19.51
C VAL A 246 -3.29 21.95 -20.74
N VAL A 247 -4.37 22.36 -21.39
CA VAL A 247 -4.33 23.36 -22.46
C VAL A 247 -4.58 24.73 -21.84
N VAL A 248 -3.63 25.65 -22.02
CA VAL A 248 -3.72 27.03 -21.54
C VAL A 248 -4.84 27.75 -22.29
N GLN A 249 -5.77 28.34 -21.54
CA GLN A 249 -6.92 29.10 -22.05
C GLN A 249 -6.59 30.58 -22.27
#